data_AF-A0A936Q1L4-F1
#
_entry.id   AF-A0A936Q1L4-F1
#
_cell.length_a   1.000
_cell.length_b   1.000
_cell.length_c   1.000
_cell.angle_alpha   90.00
_cell.angle_beta   90.00
_cell.angle_gamma   90.00
#
_symmetry.space_group_name_H-M   'P 1'
#
loop_
_entity.id
_entity.type
_entity.pdbx_description
1 polymer ?
#
loop_
_entity_poly.entity_id
_entity_poly.type
_entity_poly.pdbx_seq_one_letter_code
_entity_poly.pdbx_strand_id
1 'polypeptide(L)'
;MSTSPLPAPRFSAWLAETRRALAEEADADVPCGDCTACCTSSYFIHVRPDDKAALARIPKKLLFAAPGLPKGHKVMGFDQRGHCPMLVDGRCSIYDDRPRTCRTYDCRVFAATGLQAGEADKARINAQAARWRFEGGDEEDTRGLEAARRAAAGLSRLASRGEDLPRHPSQLALLALRLHERLFGCDGEAAEDAALSQALRELRARVE
;
A
#
# COMPACT_ATOMS: atom_id res chain seq x y z
N MET A 1 -2.27 -17.82 13.40
CA MET A 1 -3.04 -16.87 12.55
C MET A 1 -3.94 -17.70 11.67
N SER A 2 -5.22 -17.33 11.51
CA SER A 2 -6.15 -18.08 10.66
C SER A 2 -5.66 -18.05 9.20
N THR A 3 -5.72 -19.19 8.53
CA THR A 3 -5.39 -19.35 7.10
C THR A 3 -6.62 -19.23 6.21
N SER A 4 -7.80 -19.03 6.80
CA SER A 4 -9.05 -18.94 6.05
C SER A 4 -9.03 -17.73 5.08
N PRO A 5 -9.51 -17.92 3.84
CA PRO A 5 -9.66 -16.83 2.89
C PRO A 5 -10.55 -15.71 3.43
N LEU A 6 -10.26 -14.48 3.01
CA LEU A 6 -11.05 -13.28 3.31
C LEU A 6 -11.62 -12.72 2.00
N PRO A 7 -12.92 -12.40 1.94
CA PRO A 7 -13.47 -11.77 0.76
C PRO A 7 -12.92 -10.35 0.61
N ALA A 8 -12.53 -9.98 -0.59
CA ALA A 8 -12.33 -8.61 -1.02
C ALA A 8 -13.38 -8.28 -2.10
N PRO A 9 -13.83 -7.02 -2.21
CA PRO A 9 -14.80 -6.63 -3.24
C PRO A 9 -14.31 -6.95 -4.65
N ARG A 10 -15.18 -6.75 -5.65
CA ARG A 10 -14.75 -6.71 -7.06
C ARG A 10 -13.56 -5.77 -7.27
N PHE A 11 -12.65 -6.14 -8.16
CA PHE A 11 -11.38 -5.45 -8.35
C PHE A 11 -11.57 -3.96 -8.70
N SER A 12 -12.45 -3.66 -9.66
CA SER A 12 -12.78 -2.30 -10.09
C SER A 12 -13.35 -1.43 -8.97
N ALA A 13 -14.30 -1.97 -8.20
CA ALA A 13 -14.91 -1.29 -7.06
C ALA A 13 -13.86 -0.98 -5.98
N TRP A 14 -13.07 -1.98 -5.59
CA TRP A 14 -11.98 -1.81 -4.63
C TRP A 14 -10.91 -0.81 -5.13
N LEU A 15 -10.57 -0.85 -6.41
CA LEU A 15 -9.58 0.06 -6.99
C LEU A 15 -10.08 1.51 -6.99
N ALA A 16 -11.37 1.73 -7.25
CA ALA A 16 -11.99 3.05 -7.16
C ALA A 16 -11.93 3.60 -5.72
N GLU A 17 -12.26 2.79 -4.73
CA GLU A 17 -12.14 3.17 -3.31
C GLU A 17 -10.69 3.44 -2.90
N THR A 18 -9.75 2.60 -3.34
CA THR A 18 -8.32 2.79 -3.09
C THR A 18 -7.83 4.11 -3.69
N ARG A 19 -8.27 4.45 -4.91
CA ARG A 19 -7.95 5.74 -5.55
C ARG A 19 -8.49 6.93 -4.73
N ARG A 20 -9.72 6.84 -4.23
CA ARG A 20 -10.32 7.86 -3.34
C ARG A 20 -9.56 8.01 -2.03
N ALA A 21 -9.13 6.90 -1.41
CA ALA A 21 -8.34 6.93 -0.19
C ALA A 21 -6.97 7.59 -0.40
N LEU A 22 -6.31 7.31 -1.53
CA LEU A 22 -5.04 7.94 -1.90
C LEU A 22 -5.20 9.43 -2.26
N ALA A 23 -6.34 9.81 -2.82
CA ALA A 23 -6.74 11.20 -3.03
C ALA A 23 -7.18 11.91 -1.73
N GLU A 24 -7.19 11.20 -0.60
CA GLU A 24 -7.57 11.71 0.72
C GLU A 24 -9.05 12.12 0.81
N GLU A 25 -9.89 11.58 -0.07
CA GLU A 25 -11.34 11.79 -0.12
C GLU A 25 -12.13 10.82 0.77
N ALA A 26 -11.46 9.77 1.25
CA ALA A 26 -12.03 8.73 2.12
C ALA A 26 -10.93 8.02 2.91
N ASP A 27 -11.32 7.29 3.96
CA ASP A 27 -10.46 6.30 4.60
C ASP A 27 -10.52 4.98 3.82
N ALA A 28 -9.46 4.17 3.90
CA ALA A 28 -9.47 2.82 3.37
C ALA A 28 -10.32 1.93 4.29
N ASP A 29 -11.45 1.45 3.80
CA ASP A 29 -12.27 0.47 4.51
C ASP A 29 -11.71 -0.94 4.28
N VAL A 30 -10.75 -1.32 5.14
CA VAL A 30 -10.20 -2.66 5.18
C VAL A 30 -10.85 -3.39 6.35
N PRO A 31 -11.62 -4.48 6.12
CA PRO A 31 -12.27 -5.23 7.18
C PRO A 31 -11.26 -6.13 7.92
N CYS A 32 -10.25 -5.51 8.51
CA CYS A 32 -9.15 -6.13 9.24
C CYS A 32 -9.62 -6.90 10.48
N GLY A 33 -10.78 -6.56 11.05
CA GLY A 33 -11.29 -7.16 12.29
C GLY A 33 -10.30 -6.93 13.44
N ASP A 34 -9.82 -8.02 14.03
CA ASP A 34 -8.80 -8.04 15.10
C ASP A 34 -7.35 -8.05 14.58
N CYS A 35 -7.15 -7.94 13.26
CA CYS A 35 -5.82 -8.00 12.66
C CYS A 35 -4.93 -6.82 13.10
N THR A 36 -3.76 -7.14 13.67
CA THR A 36 -2.74 -6.17 14.09
C THR A 36 -1.50 -6.22 13.20
N ALA A 37 -1.56 -6.81 12.00
CA ALA A 37 -0.38 -7.10 11.19
C ALA A 37 0.50 -5.86 10.96
N CYS A 38 -0.06 -4.77 10.42
CA CYS A 38 0.69 -3.52 10.20
C CYS A 38 1.19 -2.88 11.51
N CYS A 39 0.46 -3.05 12.62
CA CYS A 39 0.86 -2.55 13.94
C CYS A 39 2.02 -3.34 14.56
N THR A 40 2.38 -4.51 14.03
CA THR A 40 3.44 -5.40 14.54
C THR A 40 4.52 -5.69 13.51
N SER A 41 4.69 -4.79 12.54
CA SER A 41 5.60 -4.95 11.40
C SER A 41 6.59 -3.80 11.27
N SER A 42 7.02 -3.21 12.38
CA SER A 42 8.12 -2.24 12.43
C SER A 42 7.99 -1.11 11.41
N TYR A 43 6.79 -0.58 11.21
CA TYR A 43 6.59 0.56 10.33
C TYR A 43 6.94 1.87 11.04
N PHE A 44 7.65 2.73 10.32
CA PHE A 44 7.69 4.15 10.64
C PHE A 44 6.41 4.81 10.14
N ILE A 45 5.65 5.39 11.06
CA ILE A 45 4.38 6.03 10.74
C ILE A 45 4.63 7.53 10.53
N HIS A 46 4.41 7.99 9.31
CA HIS A 46 4.39 9.41 9.02
C HIS A 46 3.15 10.05 9.67
N VAL A 47 3.37 11.13 10.41
CA VAL A 47 2.31 11.95 11.01
C VAL A 47 2.47 13.34 10.44
N ARG A 48 1.47 13.78 9.68
CA ARG A 48 1.48 15.06 8.97
C ARG A 48 1.11 16.20 9.92
N PRO A 49 1.47 17.45 9.58
CA PRO A 49 1.08 18.61 10.38
C PRO A 49 -0.43 18.76 10.59
N ASP A 50 -1.24 18.27 9.65
CA ASP A 50 -2.71 18.33 9.63
C ASP A 50 -3.39 17.13 10.28
N ASP A 51 -2.64 16.10 10.71
CA ASP A 51 -3.14 14.99 11.54
C ASP A 51 -3.40 15.47 13.00
N LYS A 52 -4.23 16.51 13.18
CA LYS A 52 -4.40 17.19 14.48
C LYS A 52 -4.91 16.26 15.57
N ALA A 53 -5.84 15.37 15.24
CA ALA A 53 -6.37 14.38 16.17
C ALA A 53 -5.28 13.40 16.62
N ALA A 54 -4.52 12.83 15.68
CA ALA A 54 -3.40 11.93 16.01
C ALA A 54 -2.32 12.64 16.84
N LEU A 55 -1.95 13.86 16.47
CA LEU A 55 -0.95 14.66 17.17
C LEU A 55 -1.36 15.00 18.60
N ALA A 56 -2.65 15.13 18.88
CA ALA A 56 -3.17 15.36 20.24
C ALA A 56 -3.10 14.10 21.11
N ARG A 57 -3.15 12.91 20.50
CA ARG A 57 -3.17 11.62 21.20
C ARG A 57 -1.80 10.96 21.33
N ILE A 58 -0.92 11.13 20.35
CA ILE A 58 0.41 10.49 20.36
C ILE A 58 1.32 11.22 21.36
N PRO A 59 1.94 10.51 22.31
CA PRO A 59 2.91 11.12 23.22
C PRO A 59 4.04 11.82 22.47
N LYS A 60 4.30 13.10 22.77
CA LYS A 60 5.31 13.93 22.07
C LYS A 60 6.70 13.30 22.04
N LYS A 61 7.08 12.55 23.07
CA LYS A 61 8.37 11.83 23.17
C LYS A 61 8.55 10.73 22.11
N LEU A 62 7.47 10.31 21.45
CA LEU A 62 7.48 9.31 20.38
C LEU A 62 7.46 9.94 18.98
N LEU A 63 7.37 11.28 18.89
CA LEU A 63 7.28 12.02 17.63
C LEU A 63 8.60 12.73 17.34
N PHE A 64 9.27 12.28 16.29
CA PHE A 64 10.54 12.86 15.82
C PHE A 64 10.30 13.67 14.55
N ALA A 65 11.20 14.60 14.22
CA ALA A 65 11.12 15.29 12.92
C ALA A 65 11.30 14.27 11.79
N ALA A 66 10.43 14.32 10.78
CA ALA A 66 10.56 13.45 9.62
C ALA A 66 11.75 13.94 8.75
N PRO A 67 12.79 13.11 8.53
CA PRO A 67 13.95 13.52 7.74
C PRO A 67 13.56 13.89 6.30
N GLY A 68 14.14 14.98 5.77
CA GLY A 68 13.92 15.43 4.39
C GLY A 68 12.55 16.05 4.10
N LEU A 69 11.66 16.17 5.09
CA LEU A 69 10.34 16.80 4.92
C LEU A 69 10.25 18.18 5.58
N PRO A 70 9.32 19.05 5.14
CA PRO A 70 9.11 20.37 5.72
C PRO A 70 8.81 20.33 7.22
N LYS A 71 9.07 21.47 7.89
CA LYS A 71 8.80 21.65 9.32
C LYS A 71 7.35 21.26 9.65
N GLY A 72 7.19 20.50 10.73
CA GLY A 72 5.89 20.04 11.22
C GLY A 72 5.58 18.60 10.83
N HIS A 73 6.22 18.05 9.79
CA HIS A 73 6.13 16.62 9.49
C HIS A 73 6.88 15.83 10.57
N LYS A 74 6.20 14.80 11.10
CA LYS A 74 6.72 13.96 12.18
C LYS A 74 6.77 12.50 11.75
N VAL A 75 7.61 11.73 12.41
CA VAL A 75 7.63 10.27 12.30
C VAL A 75 7.50 9.66 13.69
N MET A 76 6.65 8.65 13.80
CA MET A 76 6.56 7.76 14.95
C MET A 76 7.18 6.42 14.58
N GLY A 77 8.19 6.00 15.33
CA GLY A 77 8.83 4.70 15.16
C GLY A 77 8.05 3.55 15.80
N PHE A 78 8.75 2.46 16.08
CA PHE A 78 8.23 1.27 16.75
C PHE A 78 9.02 0.95 18.03
N ASP A 79 8.46 0.10 18.90
CA ASP A 79 9.13 -0.37 20.12
C ASP A 79 10.22 -1.41 19.81
N GLN A 80 10.92 -1.89 20.85
CA GLN A 80 12.00 -2.89 20.69
C GLN A 80 11.54 -4.23 20.10
N ARG A 81 10.22 -4.51 20.08
CA ARG A 81 9.62 -5.71 19.49
C ARG A 81 9.09 -5.47 18.08
N GLY A 82 9.28 -4.26 17.53
CA GLY A 82 8.74 -3.90 16.22
C GLY A 82 7.25 -3.52 16.25
N HIS A 83 6.70 -3.22 17.43
CA HIS A 83 5.29 -2.86 17.56
C HIS A 83 5.09 -1.34 17.51
N CYS A 84 3.96 -0.92 16.93
CA CYS A 84 3.48 0.45 17.04
C CYS A 84 3.30 0.81 18.52
N PRO A 85 3.83 1.94 19.02
CA PRO A 85 3.67 2.34 20.41
C PRO A 85 2.22 2.59 20.82
N MET A 86 1.33 2.80 19.85
CA MET A 86 -0.11 2.99 20.07
C MET A 86 -0.88 1.65 20.05
N LEU A 87 -0.20 0.51 19.90
CA LEU A 87 -0.80 -0.82 20.07
C LEU A 87 -0.77 -1.20 21.55
N VAL A 88 -1.90 -1.04 22.23
CA VAL A 88 -2.07 -1.36 23.65
C VAL A 88 -3.08 -2.50 23.77
N ASP A 89 -2.72 -3.56 24.50
CA ASP A 89 -3.57 -4.74 24.72
C ASP A 89 -4.16 -5.34 23.42
N GLY A 90 -3.35 -5.35 22.36
CA GLY A 90 -3.73 -5.90 21.05
C GLY A 90 -4.65 -5.00 20.22
N ARG A 91 -4.91 -3.76 20.63
CA ARG A 91 -5.76 -2.81 19.90
C ARG A 91 -5.07 -1.46 19.74
N CYS A 92 -5.45 -0.72 18.70
CA CYS A 92 -4.96 0.64 18.54
C CYS A 92 -5.65 1.55 19.56
N SER A 93 -4.88 2.17 20.46
CA SER A 93 -5.40 3.09 21.49
C SER A 93 -5.89 4.43 20.92
N ILE A 94 -5.64 4.68 19.63
CA ILE A 94 -6.05 5.90 18.90
C ILE A 94 -6.79 5.57 17.62
N TYR A 95 -7.54 4.45 17.56
CA TYR A 95 -8.09 3.92 16.31
C TYR A 95 -8.87 4.97 15.48
N ASP A 96 -9.75 5.73 16.12
CA ASP A 96 -10.53 6.79 15.44
C ASP A 96 -9.67 8.01 15.11
N ASP A 97 -8.63 8.26 15.91
CA ASP A 97 -7.70 9.40 15.78
C ASP A 97 -6.41 9.02 15.02
N ARG A 98 -6.39 7.88 14.31
CA ARG A 98 -5.20 7.40 13.59
C ARG A 98 -4.67 8.45 12.59
N PRO A 99 -3.35 8.57 12.40
CA PRO A 99 -2.81 9.45 11.37
C PRO A 99 -3.21 8.98 9.97
N ARG A 100 -3.20 9.89 9.00
CA ARG A 100 -3.63 9.60 7.62
C ARG A 100 -2.93 8.39 7.02
N THR A 101 -1.63 8.23 7.25
CA THR A 101 -0.86 7.06 6.79
C THR A 101 -1.46 5.72 7.24
N CYS A 102 -2.07 5.64 8.42
CA CYS A 102 -2.73 4.43 8.89
C CYS A 102 -4.17 4.28 8.35
N ARG A 103 -4.85 5.40 8.07
CA ARG A 103 -6.23 5.41 7.56
C ARG A 103 -6.31 5.07 6.08
N THR A 104 -5.30 5.42 5.30
CA THR A 104 -5.26 5.14 3.85
C THR A 104 -4.50 3.87 3.49
N TYR A 105 -3.95 3.15 4.48
CA TYR A 105 -3.21 1.93 4.25
C TYR A 105 -4.14 0.76 3.95
N ASP A 106 -3.98 0.16 2.76
CA ASP A 106 -4.72 -1.03 2.34
C ASP A 106 -3.75 -2.15 1.94
N CYS A 107 -3.68 -3.22 2.74
CA CYS A 107 -2.82 -4.37 2.43
C CYS A 107 -3.31 -5.23 1.26
N ARG A 108 -4.55 -5.03 0.76
CA ARG A 108 -5.09 -5.72 -0.43
C ARG A 108 -4.32 -5.36 -1.70
N VAL A 109 -3.57 -4.25 -1.72
CA VAL A 109 -2.68 -3.90 -2.84
C VAL A 109 -1.68 -5.02 -3.15
N PHE A 110 -1.22 -5.75 -2.13
CA PHE A 110 -0.31 -6.89 -2.28
C PHE A 110 -1.01 -8.12 -2.85
N ALA A 111 -2.26 -8.37 -2.45
CA ALA A 111 -3.08 -9.42 -3.03
C ALA A 111 -3.45 -9.15 -4.50
N ALA A 112 -3.71 -7.89 -4.83
CA ALA A 112 -4.05 -7.45 -6.18
C ALA A 112 -2.84 -7.57 -7.13
N THR A 113 -1.66 -7.15 -6.68
CA THR A 113 -0.45 -7.08 -7.52
C THR A 113 0.42 -8.33 -7.47
N GLY A 114 0.24 -9.19 -6.47
CA GLY A 114 1.11 -10.34 -6.22
C GLY A 114 2.45 -9.99 -5.55
N LEU A 115 2.69 -8.71 -5.24
CA LEU A 115 3.90 -8.28 -4.54
C LEU A 115 3.85 -8.63 -3.05
N GLN A 116 5.03 -8.75 -2.43
CA GLN A 116 5.16 -8.86 -0.98
C GLN A 116 5.35 -7.47 -0.36
N ALA A 117 4.88 -7.27 0.86
CA ALA A 117 5.03 -6.02 1.61
C ALA A 117 6.47 -5.74 2.06
N GLY A 118 7.31 -6.76 2.04
CA GLY A 118 8.69 -6.79 2.48
C GLY A 118 9.10 -8.22 2.81
N GLU A 119 10.24 -8.38 3.47
CA GLU A 119 10.80 -9.69 3.83
C GLU A 119 10.26 -10.18 5.18
N ALA A 120 11.13 -10.78 6.01
CA ALA A 120 10.77 -11.39 7.28
C ALA A 120 10.10 -10.42 8.26
N ASP A 121 10.50 -9.14 8.24
CA ASP A 121 9.95 -8.08 9.09
C ASP A 121 8.49 -7.71 8.73
N LYS A 122 8.04 -8.08 7.51
CA LYS A 122 6.67 -7.86 7.02
C LYS A 122 5.89 -9.17 6.85
N ALA A 123 6.40 -10.29 7.36
CA ALA A 123 5.78 -11.62 7.20
C ALA A 123 4.31 -11.68 7.64
N ARG A 124 3.93 -10.95 8.71
CA ARG A 124 2.53 -10.91 9.18
C ARG A 124 1.60 -10.19 8.20
N ILE A 125 2.09 -9.15 7.53
CA ILE A 125 1.34 -8.44 6.48
C ILE A 125 1.23 -9.35 5.27
N ASN A 126 2.31 -10.01 4.86
CA ASN A 126 2.29 -10.96 3.74
C ASN A 126 1.29 -12.08 3.99
N ALA A 127 1.30 -12.67 5.19
CA ALA A 127 0.35 -13.71 5.59
C ALA A 127 -1.10 -13.21 5.58
N GLN A 128 -1.34 -11.98 6.06
CA GLN A 128 -2.67 -11.39 6.01
C GLN A 128 -3.11 -11.08 4.56
N ALA A 129 -2.23 -10.49 3.76
CA ALA A 129 -2.50 -10.12 2.38
C ALA A 129 -2.83 -11.36 1.52
N ALA A 130 -2.09 -12.46 1.73
CA ALA A 130 -2.30 -13.73 1.05
C ALA A 130 -3.66 -14.38 1.31
N ARG A 131 -4.43 -13.91 2.29
CA ARG A 131 -5.80 -14.39 2.57
C ARG A 131 -6.85 -13.73 1.71
N TRP A 132 -6.62 -12.50 1.23
CA TRP A 132 -7.63 -11.78 0.45
C TRP A 132 -7.90 -12.47 -0.88
N ARG A 133 -9.18 -12.64 -1.20
CA ARG A 133 -9.69 -13.15 -2.47
C ARG A 133 -10.67 -12.12 -3.00
N PHE A 134 -10.27 -11.44 -4.07
CA PHE A 134 -11.18 -10.58 -4.83
C PHE A 134 -12.34 -11.44 -5.32
N GLU A 135 -13.55 -10.98 -5.09
CA GLU A 135 -14.77 -11.59 -5.62
C GLU A 135 -14.64 -11.73 -7.14
N GLY A 136 -15.15 -12.85 -7.66
CA GLY A 136 -15.28 -13.03 -9.10
C GLY A 136 -16.12 -11.89 -9.67
N GLY A 137 -15.52 -11.11 -10.57
CA GLY A 137 -16.19 -10.05 -11.29
C GLY A 137 -16.56 -10.47 -12.70
N ASP A 138 -16.90 -9.50 -13.54
CA ASP A 138 -17.01 -9.72 -14.97
C ASP A 138 -15.62 -9.95 -15.62
N GLU A 139 -15.60 -10.08 -16.94
CA GLU A 139 -14.36 -10.22 -17.70
C GLU A 139 -13.44 -9.00 -17.53
N GLU A 140 -13.99 -7.81 -17.27
CA GLU A 140 -13.22 -6.59 -17.09
C GLU A 140 -12.49 -6.57 -15.74
N ASP A 141 -13.16 -6.95 -14.65
CA ASP A 141 -12.54 -7.13 -13.33
C ASP A 141 -11.41 -8.17 -13.38
N THR A 142 -11.65 -9.29 -14.05
CA THR A 142 -10.65 -10.35 -14.23
C THR A 142 -9.44 -9.85 -15.00
N ARG A 143 -9.68 -9.20 -16.15
CA ARG A 143 -8.63 -8.60 -16.99
C ARG A 143 -7.85 -7.52 -16.25
N GLY A 144 -8.53 -6.70 -15.45
CA GLY A 144 -7.91 -5.64 -14.65
C GLY A 144 -6.97 -6.20 -13.58
N LEU A 145 -7.42 -7.22 -12.83
CA LEU A 145 -6.61 -7.89 -11.81
C LEU A 145 -5.38 -8.58 -12.41
N GLU A 146 -5.55 -9.26 -13.55
CA GLU A 146 -4.43 -9.88 -14.27
C GLU A 146 -3.44 -8.84 -14.78
N ALA A 147 -3.93 -7.75 -15.38
CA ALA A 147 -3.09 -6.65 -15.83
C ALA A 147 -2.33 -6.00 -14.66
N ALA A 148 -2.92 -5.89 -13.47
CA ALA A 148 -2.23 -5.37 -12.28
C ALA A 148 -1.04 -6.26 -11.85
N ARG A 149 -1.20 -7.58 -11.91
CA ARG A 149 -0.12 -8.54 -11.63
C ARG A 149 0.98 -8.47 -12.69
N ARG A 150 0.60 -8.42 -13.97
CA ARG A 150 1.53 -8.27 -15.09
C ARG A 150 2.31 -6.96 -14.99
N ALA A 151 1.64 -5.86 -14.65
CA ALA A 151 2.28 -4.56 -14.44
C ALA A 151 3.30 -4.61 -13.29
N ALA A 152 2.97 -5.27 -12.17
CA ALA A 152 3.89 -5.43 -11.05
C ALA A 152 5.12 -6.30 -11.40
N ALA A 153 4.92 -7.37 -12.18
CA ALA A 153 6.00 -8.19 -12.68
C ALA A 153 6.90 -7.40 -13.65
N GLY A 154 6.31 -6.67 -14.61
CA GLY A 154 7.03 -5.83 -15.56
C GLY A 154 7.83 -4.72 -14.87
N LEU A 155 7.24 -4.01 -13.90
CA LEU A 155 7.98 -3.00 -13.12
C LEU A 155 9.14 -3.62 -12.33
N SER A 156 8.98 -4.82 -11.78
CA SER A 156 10.09 -5.55 -11.13
C SER A 156 11.21 -5.90 -12.12
N ARG A 157 10.87 -6.31 -13.36
CA ARG A 157 11.85 -6.56 -14.43
C ARG A 157 12.55 -5.28 -14.88
N LEU A 158 11.85 -4.17 -14.98
CA LEU A 158 12.45 -2.88 -15.33
C LEU A 158 13.40 -2.40 -14.22
N ALA A 159 13.01 -2.53 -12.95
CA ALA A 159 13.85 -2.19 -11.81
C ALA A 159 15.17 -2.99 -11.82
N SER A 160 15.12 -4.30 -12.12
CA SER A 160 16.33 -5.13 -12.18
C SER A 160 17.26 -4.78 -13.34
N ARG A 161 16.76 -4.08 -14.36
CA ARG A 161 17.54 -3.52 -15.48
C ARG A 161 18.02 -2.08 -15.23
N GLY A 162 17.78 -1.54 -14.03
CA GLY A 162 18.27 -0.22 -13.62
C GLY A 162 17.28 0.94 -13.83
N GLU A 163 16.01 0.66 -14.15
CA GLU A 163 14.98 1.70 -14.20
C GLU A 163 14.77 2.31 -12.80
N ASP A 164 14.78 3.64 -12.71
CA ASP A 164 14.57 4.34 -11.44
C ASP A 164 13.10 4.27 -11.00
N LEU A 165 12.82 3.32 -10.12
CA LEU A 165 11.49 2.99 -9.63
C LEU A 165 11.40 3.06 -8.11
N PRO A 166 10.19 3.23 -7.54
CA PRO A 166 10.00 3.25 -6.10
C PRO A 166 10.56 1.97 -5.44
N ARG A 167 11.45 2.14 -4.46
CA ARG A 167 12.05 1.03 -3.72
C ARG A 167 11.12 0.43 -2.67
N HIS A 168 10.13 1.21 -2.20
CA HIS A 168 9.19 0.73 -1.19
C HIS A 168 8.10 -0.14 -1.84
N PRO A 169 7.86 -1.39 -1.40
CA PRO A 169 6.93 -2.29 -2.08
C PRO A 169 5.51 -1.77 -2.22
N SER A 170 4.99 -1.03 -1.22
CA SER A 170 3.67 -0.39 -1.35
C SER A 170 3.62 0.64 -2.48
N GLN A 171 4.69 1.42 -2.67
CA GLN A 171 4.73 2.43 -3.74
C GLN A 171 4.81 1.75 -5.11
N LEU A 172 5.57 0.64 -5.21
CA LEU A 172 5.64 -0.18 -6.42
C LEU A 172 4.28 -0.81 -6.75
N ALA A 173 3.57 -1.34 -5.74
CA ALA A 173 2.22 -1.90 -5.91
C ALA A 173 1.23 -0.84 -6.40
N LEU A 174 1.24 0.35 -5.79
CA LEU A 174 0.39 1.46 -6.22
C LEU A 174 0.73 1.94 -7.65
N LEU A 175 2.01 1.96 -8.01
CA LEU A 175 2.44 2.27 -9.37
C LEU A 175 1.94 1.22 -10.38
N ALA A 176 2.02 -0.07 -10.03
CA ALA A 176 1.48 -1.14 -10.86
C ALA A 176 -0.04 -0.96 -11.08
N LEU A 177 -0.80 -0.68 -10.02
CA LEU A 177 -2.23 -0.40 -10.10
C LEU A 177 -2.54 0.88 -10.90
N ARG A 178 -1.67 1.87 -10.87
CA ARG A 178 -1.83 3.08 -11.70
C ARG A 178 -1.62 2.81 -13.18
N LEU A 179 -0.71 1.89 -13.52
CA LEU A 179 -0.26 1.64 -14.88
C LEU A 179 -0.91 0.42 -15.55
N HIS A 180 -1.66 -0.41 -14.80
CA HIS A 180 -2.15 -1.69 -15.29
C HIS A 180 -2.95 -1.61 -16.61
N GLU A 181 -3.79 -0.58 -16.77
CA GLU A 181 -4.60 -0.39 -17.98
C GLU A 181 -3.75 -0.20 -19.25
N ARG A 182 -2.47 0.19 -19.12
CA ARG A 182 -1.52 0.30 -20.25
C ARG A 182 -1.15 -1.06 -20.84
N LEU A 183 -1.41 -2.15 -20.13
CA LEU A 183 -1.13 -3.51 -20.59
C LEU A 183 -2.34 -4.13 -21.33
N PHE A 184 -3.47 -3.42 -21.43
CA PHE A 184 -4.60 -3.90 -22.23
C PHE A 184 -4.21 -3.97 -23.71
N GLY A 185 -4.33 -5.17 -24.29
CA GLY A 185 -3.92 -5.45 -25.67
C GLY A 185 -2.41 -5.66 -25.88
N CYS A 186 -1.60 -5.66 -24.81
CA CYS A 186 -0.20 -6.07 -24.92
C CYS A 186 -0.08 -7.59 -24.90
N ASP A 187 0.61 -8.14 -25.89
CA ASP A 187 0.92 -9.57 -25.97
C ASP A 187 2.42 -9.81 -25.71
N GLY A 188 2.70 -10.45 -24.58
CA GLY A 188 4.06 -10.84 -24.17
C GLY A 188 4.85 -9.76 -23.43
N GLU A 189 5.90 -10.20 -22.73
CA GLU A 189 6.67 -9.36 -21.79
C GLU A 189 7.35 -8.16 -22.47
N ALA A 190 7.81 -8.31 -23.71
CA ALA A 190 8.48 -7.22 -24.43
C ALA A 190 7.53 -6.04 -24.71
N ALA A 191 6.27 -6.33 -25.10
CA ALA A 191 5.26 -5.31 -25.34
C ALA A 191 4.84 -4.63 -24.02
N GLU A 192 4.69 -5.40 -22.94
CA GLU A 192 4.40 -4.87 -21.60
C GLU A 192 5.51 -3.94 -21.10
N ASP A 193 6.76 -4.38 -21.18
CA ASP A 193 7.92 -3.61 -20.73
C ASP A 193 8.04 -2.29 -21.51
N ALA A 194 7.79 -2.31 -22.82
CA ALA A 194 7.75 -1.11 -23.65
C ALA A 194 6.62 -0.14 -23.25
N ALA A 195 5.40 -0.65 -23.04
CA ALA A 195 4.25 0.14 -22.62
C ALA A 195 4.46 0.79 -21.24
N LEU A 196 4.99 0.02 -20.28
CA LEU A 196 5.35 0.52 -18.95
C LEU A 196 6.45 1.58 -19.03
N SER A 197 7.50 1.35 -19.81
CA SER A 197 8.61 2.31 -19.98
C SER A 197 8.12 3.62 -20.57
N GLN A 198 7.24 3.56 -21.58
CA GLN A 198 6.60 4.75 -22.12
C GLN A 198 5.76 5.48 -21.06
N ALA A 199 4.91 4.76 -20.33
CA ALA A 199 4.06 5.36 -19.30
C ALA A 199 4.87 6.01 -18.16
N LEU A 200 6.01 5.43 -17.78
CA LEU A 200 6.93 6.01 -16.79
C LEU A 200 7.53 7.32 -17.29
N ARG A 201 7.94 7.40 -18.56
CA ARG A 201 8.40 8.67 -19.17
C ARG A 201 7.30 9.73 -19.16
N GLU A 202 6.07 9.37 -19.54
CA GLU A 202 4.92 10.27 -19.52
C GLU A 202 4.60 10.77 -18.10
N LEU A 203 4.76 9.92 -17.07
CA LEU A 203 4.55 10.31 -15.68
C LEU A 203 5.61 11.28 -15.18
N ARG A 204 6.89 11.04 -15.50
CA ARG A 204 8.00 11.93 -15.10
C ARG A 204 7.86 13.32 -15.72
N ALA A 205 7.49 13.39 -17.00
CA ALA A 205 7.28 14.65 -17.73
C ALA A 205 6.11 15.51 -17.21
N ARG A 206 5.25 14.98 -16.33
CA ARG A 206 4.16 15.74 -15.69
C ARG A 206 4.54 16.31 -14.32
N VAL A 207 5.69 15.89 -13.78
CA VAL A 207 6.19 16.31 -12.46
C VAL A 207 7.26 17.40 -12.62
N GLU A 208 7.88 17.50 -13.80
CA GLU A 208 8.74 18.60 -14.25
C GLU A 208 7.90 19.79 -14.75
#